data_AF-A0A6A2WWK8-F1
#
_entry.id   AF-A0A6A2WWK8-F1
#
_cell.length_a   1.000
_cell.length_b   1.000
_cell.length_c   1.000
_cell.angle_alpha   90.00
_cell.angle_beta   90.00
_cell.angle_gamma   90.00
#
_symmetry.space_group_name_H-M   'P 1'
#
loop_
_entity.id
_entity.type
_entity.pdbx_description
1 polymer ?
#
loop_
_entity_poly.entity_id
_entity_poly.type
_entity_poly.pdbx_seq_one_letter_code
_entity_poly.pdbx_strand_id
1 'polypeptide(L)'
;MLFAFNGEKVSKWVGFSRYSMEDLFSKVGLEIGNPYKYRITKFFYARSEIQILDWCSPGESNWIGYVAVTTDEGKTVLGRREILIAWRGTQRTYETINDLQSDLVSAADILETMMKIPRCTMVLSEVRRLMDLYKDEEISITLTGHCLGSAVATLNAVDIPSRWGLRLQESFSRLKDLRVLRIKNEFDIVPTLPPSLPLLNYTHVGEELLVDARKSPNLKTHIDLTKNLMIAHQLEIYLHGVAGTHGDKGEFKLEVNRDISLVNIYLDALKDELQVPAEWWIEKNKGMVQQDDGSWILDDHEPDIPPTLLT
;
A
#
# COMPACT_ATOMS: atom_id res chain seq x y z
N MET A 1 0.58 4.09 4.60
CA MET A 1 1.55 4.20 3.48
C MET A 1 1.23 5.38 2.55
N LEU A 2 0.00 5.54 2.07
CA LEU A 2 -0.39 6.71 1.27
C LEU A 2 -0.13 8.04 2.01
N PHE A 3 -0.24 8.04 3.34
CA PHE A 3 0.03 9.16 4.25
C PHE A 3 1.40 9.79 4.08
N ALA A 4 2.41 8.98 3.76
CA ALA A 4 3.78 9.43 3.63
C ALA A 4 4.11 9.91 2.21
N PHE A 5 3.25 9.73 1.21
CA PHE A 5 3.60 10.12 -0.16
C PHE A 5 3.41 11.63 -0.39
N ASN A 6 4.44 12.29 -0.92
CA ASN A 6 4.38 13.70 -1.27
C ASN A 6 3.74 13.92 -2.65
N GLY A 7 2.46 14.30 -2.65
CA GLY A 7 1.71 14.66 -3.86
C GLY A 7 1.63 16.17 -4.13
N GLU A 8 2.41 17.01 -3.43
CA GLU A 8 2.39 18.46 -3.64
C GLU A 8 3.16 18.82 -4.92
N LYS A 9 2.46 19.31 -5.94
CA LYS A 9 3.02 19.50 -7.29
C LYS A 9 4.09 20.59 -7.35
N VAL A 10 4.02 21.57 -6.45
CA VAL A 10 5.02 22.65 -6.37
C VAL A 10 6.25 22.26 -5.57
N SER A 11 6.22 21.11 -4.87
CA SER A 11 7.35 20.65 -4.09
C SER A 11 8.47 20.12 -4.97
N LYS A 12 9.71 20.45 -4.63
CA LYS A 12 10.91 19.83 -5.22
C LYS A 12 11.03 18.34 -4.90
N TRP A 13 10.27 17.86 -3.90
CA TRP A 13 10.23 16.48 -3.43
C TRP A 13 8.93 15.77 -3.80
N VAL A 14 8.17 16.32 -4.76
CA VAL A 14 7.02 15.63 -5.33
C VAL A 14 7.43 14.22 -5.76
N GLY A 15 6.60 13.24 -5.44
CA GLY A 15 6.91 11.85 -5.75
C GLY A 15 7.72 11.10 -4.68
N PHE A 16 8.30 11.76 -3.69
CA PHE A 16 9.07 11.11 -2.62
C PHE A 16 8.23 10.83 -1.37
N SER A 17 8.79 10.10 -0.42
CA SER A 17 8.22 10.02 0.94
C SER A 17 8.42 11.36 1.64
N ARG A 18 7.46 11.83 2.43
CA ARG A 18 7.58 12.99 3.33
C ARG A 18 8.47 12.69 4.52
N TYR A 19 8.46 11.43 4.98
CA TYR A 19 9.12 11.00 6.20
C TYR A 19 10.28 10.07 5.91
N SER A 20 11.28 10.09 6.78
CA SER A 20 12.45 9.20 6.73
C SER A 20 12.03 7.74 6.99
N MET A 21 12.88 6.79 6.63
CA MET A 21 12.67 5.38 7.01
C MET A 21 12.56 5.16 8.53
N GLU A 22 13.27 5.96 9.31
CA GLU A 22 13.28 5.88 10.78
C GLU A 22 11.95 6.36 11.37
N ASP A 23 11.43 7.48 10.85
CA ASP A 23 10.27 8.16 11.41
C ASP A 23 8.94 7.77 10.76
N LEU A 24 8.94 7.08 9.62
CA LEU A 24 7.70 6.85 8.85
C LEU A 24 6.58 6.25 9.71
N PHE A 25 6.86 5.21 10.51
CA PHE A 25 5.80 4.55 11.30
C PHE A 25 5.26 5.43 12.43
N SER A 26 6.11 6.24 13.07
CA SER A 26 5.68 7.16 14.11
C SER A 26 4.86 8.31 13.50
N LYS A 27 5.36 8.92 12.42
CA LYS A 27 4.75 10.05 11.70
C LYS A 27 3.41 9.70 11.07
N VAL A 28 3.23 8.47 10.61
CA VAL A 28 1.95 8.00 10.05
C VAL A 28 1.02 7.33 11.07
N GLY A 29 1.33 7.43 12.36
CA GLY A 29 0.45 6.95 13.45
C GLY A 29 0.36 5.43 13.57
N LEU A 30 1.39 4.69 13.16
CA LEU A 30 1.42 3.21 13.21
C LEU A 30 2.29 2.66 14.36
N GLU A 31 2.86 3.53 15.21
CA GLU A 31 3.69 3.11 16.33
C GLU A 31 2.91 2.97 17.64
N ILE A 32 2.11 3.97 18.01
CA ILE A 32 1.35 4.00 19.26
C ILE A 32 0.19 2.99 19.19
N GLY A 33 0.00 2.18 20.23
CA GLY A 33 -1.07 1.18 20.30
C GLY A 33 -0.88 -0.03 19.37
N ASN A 34 0.22 -0.09 18.61
CA ASN A 34 0.53 -1.20 17.72
C ASN A 34 1.60 -2.12 18.35
N PRO A 35 1.25 -3.38 18.70
CA PRO A 35 2.21 -4.33 19.26
C PRO A 35 3.13 -4.94 18.20
N TYR A 36 2.78 -4.85 16.92
CA TYR A 36 3.56 -5.42 15.82
C TYR A 36 4.62 -4.41 15.35
N LYS A 37 5.81 -4.50 15.96
CA LYS A 37 6.91 -3.56 15.73
C LYS A 37 7.77 -3.97 14.54
N TYR A 38 7.97 -3.02 13.62
CA TYR A 38 8.83 -3.17 12.45
C TYR A 38 9.81 -2.00 12.38
N ARG A 39 10.94 -2.24 11.71
CA ARG A 39 11.86 -1.21 11.24
C ARG A 39 11.94 -1.26 9.72
N ILE A 40 11.81 -0.10 9.08
CA ILE A 40 12.02 0.02 7.64
C ILE A 40 13.52 -0.04 7.36
N THR A 41 13.91 -0.87 6.39
CA THR A 41 15.32 -1.04 6.02
C THR A 41 15.63 -0.53 4.63
N LYS A 42 14.61 -0.38 3.78
CA LYS A 42 14.79 0.15 2.43
C LYS A 42 13.53 0.77 1.86
N PHE A 43 13.62 2.01 1.40
CA PHE A 43 12.70 2.56 0.41
C PHE A 43 13.07 2.13 -1.01
N PHE A 44 12.06 1.91 -1.83
CA PHE A 44 12.24 1.64 -3.25
C PHE A 44 11.34 2.51 -4.11
N TYR A 45 11.84 2.79 -5.32
CA TYR A 45 11.31 3.81 -6.22
C TYR A 45 11.09 3.22 -7.61
N ALA A 46 10.14 3.76 -8.37
CA ALA A 46 9.92 3.43 -9.76
C ALA A 46 9.79 4.70 -10.60
N ARG A 47 10.35 4.64 -11.80
CA ARG A 47 10.25 5.65 -12.85
C ARG A 47 9.42 5.01 -13.96
N SER A 48 8.48 5.78 -14.48
CA SER A 48 7.80 5.43 -15.70
C SER A 48 8.31 6.36 -16.80
N GLU A 49 8.71 5.79 -17.94
CA GLU A 49 9.03 6.57 -19.16
C GLU A 49 7.77 6.99 -19.91
N ILE A 50 6.62 6.41 -19.55
CA ILE A 50 5.32 6.69 -20.13
C ILE A 50 4.44 7.30 -19.03
N GLN A 51 3.67 8.33 -19.36
CA GLN A 51 2.65 8.85 -18.44
C GLN A 51 1.50 7.84 -18.36
N ILE A 52 1.62 6.87 -17.44
CA ILE A 52 0.57 5.85 -17.21
C ILE A 52 -0.52 6.41 -16.29
N LEU A 53 -0.17 7.33 -15.39
CA LEU A 53 -1.07 7.94 -14.40
C LEU A 53 -0.64 9.40 -14.16
N ASP A 54 -1.59 10.30 -13.86
CA ASP A 54 -1.38 11.75 -13.68
C ASP A 54 -0.41 12.16 -12.55
N TRP A 55 -0.03 11.24 -11.67
CA TRP A 55 0.95 11.45 -10.59
C TRP A 55 2.34 10.91 -10.92
N CYS A 56 2.50 10.17 -12.02
CA CYS A 56 3.80 9.85 -12.57
C CYS A 56 4.24 11.02 -13.44
N SER A 57 5.07 11.92 -12.89
CA SER A 57 5.85 12.84 -13.73
C SER A 57 6.72 11.99 -14.68
N PRO A 58 6.54 12.08 -16.00
CA PRO A 58 7.30 11.29 -16.95
C PRO A 58 8.80 11.54 -16.77
N GLY A 59 9.59 10.47 -16.62
CA GLY A 59 11.03 10.59 -16.42
C GLY A 59 11.50 10.78 -14.97
N GLU A 60 10.60 10.96 -14.00
CA GLU A 60 10.95 11.11 -12.57
C GLU A 60 10.75 9.80 -11.79
N SER A 61 11.52 9.62 -10.71
CA SER A 61 11.43 8.45 -9.84
C SER A 61 10.48 8.74 -8.67
N ASN A 62 9.43 7.93 -8.53
CA ASN A 62 8.45 8.03 -7.46
C ASN A 62 8.67 6.93 -6.42
N TRP A 63 8.49 7.27 -5.14
CA TRP A 63 8.42 6.34 -4.03
C TRP A 63 7.20 5.43 -4.18
N ILE A 64 7.44 4.13 -4.25
CA ILE A 64 6.40 3.13 -4.52
C ILE A 64 6.30 2.06 -3.43
N GLY A 65 7.06 2.19 -2.34
CA GLY A 65 6.95 1.29 -1.21
C GLY A 65 8.24 1.15 -0.41
N TYR A 66 8.21 0.18 0.48
CA TYR A 66 9.31 -0.10 1.39
C TYR A 66 9.45 -1.59 1.73
N VAL A 67 10.67 -1.98 2.11
CA VAL A 67 10.97 -3.23 2.81
C VAL A 67 11.16 -2.91 4.28
N ALA A 68 10.48 -3.64 5.13
CA ALA A 68 10.62 -3.58 6.58
C ALA A 68 10.84 -4.98 7.15
N VAL A 69 11.39 -5.03 8.35
CA VAL A 69 11.57 -6.29 9.08
C VAL A 69 11.11 -6.09 10.52
N THR A 70 10.50 -7.12 11.12
CA THR A 70 10.10 -7.05 12.53
C THR A 70 11.30 -6.78 13.42
N THR A 71 11.13 -5.98 14.47
CA THR A 71 12.13 -5.85 15.54
C THR A 71 12.11 -7.10 16.42
N ASP A 72 13.02 -7.23 17.39
CA ASP A 72 12.96 -8.36 18.34
C ASP A 72 11.68 -8.37 19.18
N GLU A 73 11.18 -7.18 19.53
CA GLU A 73 9.87 -7.02 20.18
C GLU A 73 8.74 -7.49 19.25
N GLY A 74 8.73 -7.04 18.00
CA GLY A 74 7.72 -7.45 17.01
C GLY A 74 7.77 -8.94 16.70
N LYS A 75 8.97 -9.52 16.62
CA LYS A 75 9.19 -10.97 16.46
C LYS A 75 8.58 -11.75 17.62
N THR A 76 8.75 -11.27 18.85
CA THR A 76 8.19 -11.94 20.04
C THR A 76 6.67 -12.01 19.98
N VAL A 77 6.01 -10.95 19.47
CA VAL A 77 4.55 -10.93 19.28
C VAL A 77 4.11 -11.82 18.12
N LEU A 78 4.85 -11.84 17.01
CA LEU A 78 4.49 -12.61 15.79
C LEU A 78 4.92 -14.08 15.83
N GLY A 79 5.81 -14.45 16.74
CA GLY A 79 6.42 -15.77 16.83
C GLY A 79 7.49 -16.07 15.77
N ARG A 80 7.81 -15.11 14.88
CA ARG A 80 8.76 -15.29 13.77
C ARG A 80 9.34 -13.95 13.29
N ARG A 81 10.49 -14.00 12.60
CA ARG A 81 11.06 -12.83 11.92
C ARG A 81 10.30 -12.62 10.61
N GLU A 82 9.53 -11.54 10.52
CA GLU A 82 8.80 -11.25 9.29
C GLU A 82 9.48 -10.13 8.52
N ILE A 83 9.74 -10.40 7.23
CA ILE A 83 10.13 -9.40 6.23
C ILE A 83 8.86 -8.95 5.51
N LEU A 84 8.50 -7.69 5.65
CA LEU A 84 7.34 -7.07 5.03
C LEU A 84 7.78 -6.26 3.81
N ILE A 85 7.20 -6.53 2.65
CA ILE A 85 7.35 -5.73 1.43
C ILE A 85 6.00 -5.10 1.14
N ALA A 86 5.94 -3.79 1.27
CA ALA A 86 4.68 -3.09 1.21
C ALA A 86 4.70 -2.14 -0.01
N TRP A 87 3.81 -2.39 -0.97
CA TRP A 87 3.69 -1.66 -2.22
C TRP A 87 2.61 -0.58 -2.11
N ARG A 88 2.98 0.63 -2.52
CA ARG A 88 2.11 1.79 -2.48
C ARG A 88 1.07 1.72 -3.59
N GLY A 89 -0.19 1.95 -3.23
CA GLY A 89 -1.28 2.16 -4.19
C GLY A 89 -1.25 3.54 -4.85
N THR A 90 -2.35 3.87 -5.51
CA THR A 90 -2.57 5.17 -6.16
C THR A 90 -3.16 6.18 -5.17
N GLN A 91 -2.70 7.44 -5.20
CA GLN A 91 -3.15 8.49 -4.27
C GLN A 91 -4.47 9.16 -4.70
N ARG A 92 -4.77 9.25 -6.00
CA ARG A 92 -6.00 9.91 -6.52
C ARG A 92 -6.91 8.90 -7.20
N THR A 93 -8.15 8.86 -6.74
CA THR A 93 -9.18 7.84 -7.01
C THR A 93 -9.89 8.00 -8.35
N TYR A 94 -10.31 6.84 -8.87
CA TYR A 94 -11.34 6.51 -9.87
C TYR A 94 -11.30 7.20 -11.24
N GLU A 95 -11.20 8.54 -11.33
CA GLU A 95 -11.17 9.25 -12.61
C GLU A 95 -10.03 8.73 -13.51
N THR A 96 -8.84 8.52 -12.93
CA THR A 96 -7.68 7.97 -13.64
C THR A 96 -7.74 6.45 -13.88
N ILE A 97 -8.58 5.70 -13.15
CA ILE A 97 -8.73 4.24 -13.36
C ILE A 97 -9.52 3.98 -14.65
N ASN A 98 -10.46 4.86 -15.00
CA ASN A 98 -11.19 4.80 -16.25
C ASN A 98 -10.28 5.04 -17.48
N ASP A 99 -9.15 5.72 -17.30
CA ASP A 99 -8.18 6.02 -18.37
C ASP A 99 -7.10 4.94 -18.56
N LEU A 100 -7.14 3.85 -17.78
CA LEU A 100 -6.22 2.73 -17.94
C LEU A 100 -6.48 2.02 -19.28
N GLN A 101 -5.61 2.26 -20.26
CA GLN A 101 -5.54 1.45 -21.46
C GLN A 101 -5.17 0.00 -21.07
N SER A 102 -6.08 -0.93 -21.37
CA SER A 102 -6.06 -2.32 -20.91
C SER A 102 -5.50 -3.28 -21.95
N ASP A 103 -4.39 -2.91 -22.58
CA ASP A 103 -3.71 -3.80 -23.49
C ASP A 103 -3.09 -4.97 -22.70
N LEU A 104 -3.46 -6.21 -23.06
CA LEU A 104 -2.73 -7.38 -22.60
C LEU A 104 -1.34 -7.37 -23.24
N VAL A 105 -0.38 -6.91 -22.46
CA VAL A 105 1.04 -7.18 -22.69
C VAL A 105 1.41 -8.50 -22.01
N SER A 106 2.40 -9.22 -22.56
CA SER A 106 2.88 -10.45 -21.94
C SER A 106 3.24 -10.19 -20.48
N ALA A 107 2.95 -11.13 -19.58
CA ALA A 107 3.44 -11.03 -18.21
C ALA A 107 4.97 -10.87 -18.22
N ALA A 108 5.68 -11.53 -19.14
CA ALA A 108 7.12 -11.33 -19.33
C ALA A 108 7.46 -9.91 -19.78
N ASP A 109 6.61 -9.22 -20.54
CA ASP A 109 6.81 -7.83 -20.99
C ASP A 109 6.41 -6.79 -19.92
N ILE A 110 5.41 -7.07 -19.08
CA ILE A 110 5.11 -6.26 -17.87
C ILE A 110 6.24 -6.42 -16.87
N LEU A 111 6.65 -7.67 -16.60
CA LEU A 111 7.83 -7.94 -15.81
C LEU A 111 9.05 -7.32 -16.48
N GLU A 112 9.27 -7.40 -17.78
CA GLU A 112 10.40 -6.72 -18.41
C GLU A 112 10.26 -5.19 -18.42
N THR A 113 9.08 -4.59 -18.48
CA THR A 113 8.94 -3.12 -18.57
C THR A 113 8.93 -2.49 -17.17
N MET A 114 8.24 -3.10 -16.21
CA MET A 114 8.32 -2.74 -14.80
C MET A 114 9.65 -3.18 -14.15
N MET A 115 10.36 -4.16 -14.71
CA MET A 115 11.62 -4.71 -14.15
C MET A 115 12.88 -4.53 -15.04
N LYS A 116 12.81 -3.95 -16.25
CA LYS A 116 13.96 -3.28 -16.93
C LYS A 116 14.35 -2.00 -16.18
N ILE A 117 13.52 -1.60 -15.23
CA ILE A 117 13.91 -0.73 -14.14
C ILE A 117 15.01 -1.44 -13.31
N PRO A 118 16.20 -0.85 -13.11
CA PRO A 118 17.28 -1.38 -12.28
C PRO A 118 16.96 -1.51 -10.76
N ARG A 119 15.69 -1.69 -10.35
CA ARG A 119 15.19 -1.47 -8.97
C ARG A 119 14.36 -2.62 -8.38
N CYS A 120 13.86 -3.60 -9.14
CA CYS A 120 13.44 -4.88 -8.53
C CYS A 120 14.64 -5.64 -7.92
N THR A 121 15.86 -5.32 -8.39
CA THR A 121 17.10 -5.68 -7.72
C THR A 121 17.22 -5.11 -6.31
N MET A 122 16.66 -3.93 -6.00
CA MET A 122 16.73 -3.32 -4.67
C MET A 122 15.88 -4.08 -3.66
N VAL A 123 14.66 -4.48 -4.04
CA VAL A 123 13.79 -5.30 -3.18
C VAL A 123 14.42 -6.67 -3.00
N LEU A 124 14.83 -7.33 -4.09
CA LEU A 124 15.44 -8.66 -4.03
C LEU A 124 16.77 -8.67 -3.27
N SER A 125 17.63 -7.66 -3.44
CA SER A 125 18.91 -7.58 -2.73
C SER A 125 18.69 -7.34 -1.24
N GLU A 126 17.74 -6.48 -0.88
CA GLU A 126 17.45 -6.20 0.51
C GLU A 126 16.81 -7.40 1.21
N VAL A 127 15.86 -8.07 0.55
CA VAL A 127 15.25 -9.29 1.08
C VAL A 127 16.30 -10.38 1.27
N ARG A 128 17.20 -10.58 0.30
CA ARG A 128 18.32 -11.54 0.44
C ARG A 128 19.24 -11.17 1.60
N ARG A 129 19.62 -9.89 1.71
CA ARG A 129 20.44 -9.39 2.83
C ARG A 129 19.78 -9.69 4.18
N LEU A 130 18.47 -9.50 4.30
CA LEU A 130 17.72 -9.78 5.52
C LEU A 130 17.61 -11.29 5.79
N MET A 131 17.37 -12.11 4.76
CA MET A 131 17.36 -13.56 4.90
C MET A 131 18.71 -14.10 5.36
N ASP A 132 19.82 -13.59 4.80
CA ASP A 132 21.17 -13.97 5.22
C ASP A 132 21.46 -13.51 6.65
N LEU A 133 21.00 -12.31 7.02
CA LEU A 133 21.19 -11.74 8.35
C LEU A 133 20.44 -12.52 9.44
N TYR A 134 19.24 -13.02 9.14
CA TYR A 134 18.38 -13.75 10.08
C TYR A 134 18.27 -15.24 9.77
N LYS A 135 19.23 -15.81 9.04
CA LYS A 135 19.22 -17.20 8.54
C LYS A 135 19.04 -18.28 9.62
N ASP A 136 19.38 -17.95 10.87
CA ASP A 136 19.29 -18.83 12.04
C ASP A 136 17.95 -18.66 12.79
N GLU A 137 17.04 -17.82 12.29
CA GLU A 137 15.68 -17.60 12.82
C GLU A 137 14.61 -18.19 11.88
N GLU A 138 13.41 -18.44 12.40
CA GLU A 138 12.25 -18.71 11.56
C GLU A 138 11.82 -17.42 10.83
N ILE A 139 11.95 -17.41 9.49
CA ILE A 139 11.65 -16.26 8.64
C ILE A 139 10.35 -16.47 7.86
N SER A 140 9.52 -15.43 7.78
CA SER A 140 8.46 -15.32 6.78
C SER A 140 8.61 -14.06 5.94
N ILE A 141 8.04 -14.08 4.73
CA ILE A 141 8.00 -12.91 3.85
C ILE A 141 6.55 -12.61 3.51
N THR A 142 6.12 -11.39 3.78
CA THR A 142 4.76 -10.91 3.55
C THR A 142 4.79 -9.78 2.54
N LEU A 143 4.03 -9.91 1.45
CA LEU A 143 3.83 -8.86 0.46
C LEU A 143 2.44 -8.28 0.63
N THR A 144 2.32 -6.96 0.66
CA THR A 144 1.02 -6.28 0.79
C THR A 144 0.92 -5.06 -0.11
N GLY A 145 -0.30 -4.69 -0.44
CA GLY A 145 -0.62 -3.49 -1.20
C GLY A 145 -2.13 -3.34 -1.41
N HIS A 146 -2.53 -2.16 -1.82
CA HIS A 146 -3.92 -1.79 -2.11
C HIS A 146 -4.01 -1.20 -3.52
N CYS A 147 -5.11 -1.45 -4.25
CA CYS A 147 -5.30 -1.00 -5.63
C CYS A 147 -4.11 -1.45 -6.51
N LEU A 148 -3.44 -0.55 -7.24
CA LEU A 148 -2.22 -0.86 -8.00
C LEU A 148 -1.17 -1.62 -7.16
N GLY A 149 -1.02 -1.27 -5.88
CA GLY A 149 -0.08 -1.93 -4.99
C GLY A 149 -0.41 -3.40 -4.76
N SER A 150 -1.70 -3.81 -4.77
CA SER A 150 -2.08 -5.21 -4.58
C SER A 150 -1.76 -6.06 -5.81
N ALA A 151 -1.95 -5.50 -7.02
CA ALA A 151 -1.56 -6.14 -8.27
C ALA A 151 -0.04 -6.34 -8.33
N VAL A 152 0.74 -5.30 -7.99
CA VAL A 152 2.21 -5.39 -7.96
C VAL A 152 2.70 -6.35 -6.88
N ALA A 153 2.10 -6.35 -5.68
CA ALA A 153 2.41 -7.32 -4.63
C ALA A 153 2.18 -8.76 -5.09
N THR A 154 1.06 -9.02 -5.76
CA THR A 154 0.70 -10.35 -6.28
C THR A 154 1.68 -10.82 -7.36
N LEU A 155 2.06 -9.94 -8.29
CA LEU A 155 3.07 -10.25 -9.30
C LEU A 155 4.45 -10.57 -8.69
N ASN A 156 4.90 -9.75 -7.74
CA ASN A 156 6.17 -9.96 -7.06
C ASN A 156 6.19 -11.23 -6.20
N ALA A 157 5.05 -11.63 -5.63
CA ALA A 157 4.96 -12.84 -4.82
C ALA A 157 5.22 -14.13 -5.63
N VAL A 158 5.02 -14.09 -6.96
CA VAL A 158 5.37 -15.18 -7.88
C VAL A 158 6.80 -15.09 -8.37
N ASP A 159 7.26 -13.87 -8.69
CA ASP A 159 8.56 -13.64 -9.31
C ASP A 159 9.72 -13.83 -8.33
N ILE A 160 9.57 -13.41 -7.07
CA ILE A 160 10.63 -13.52 -6.06
C ILE A 160 11.10 -14.98 -5.91
N PRO A 161 10.21 -15.97 -5.69
CA PRO A 161 10.60 -17.39 -5.67
C PRO A 161 11.28 -17.84 -6.96
N SER A 162 10.75 -17.46 -8.13
CA SER A 162 11.24 -17.94 -9.43
C SER A 162 12.70 -17.54 -9.68
N ARG A 163 13.06 -16.30 -9.31
CA ARG A 163 14.42 -15.73 -9.45
C ARG A 163 15.42 -16.25 -8.42
N TRP A 164 14.96 -16.95 -7.38
CA TRP A 164 15.80 -17.61 -6.39
C TRP A 164 16.18 -19.04 -6.79
N GLY A 165 15.87 -19.46 -8.02
CA GLY A 165 16.18 -20.79 -8.53
C GLY A 165 15.10 -21.84 -8.25
N LEU A 166 13.95 -21.43 -7.70
CA LEU A 166 12.76 -22.28 -7.63
C LEU A 166 12.13 -22.30 -9.03
N ARG A 167 12.42 -23.35 -9.81
CA ARG A 167 11.93 -23.51 -11.19
C ARG A 167 10.42 -23.28 -11.27
N LEU A 168 10.00 -22.21 -11.93
CA LEU A 168 8.59 -21.90 -12.22
C LEU A 168 8.41 -21.61 -13.70
N GLN A 169 8.59 -22.63 -14.53
CA GLN A 169 7.60 -22.84 -15.57
C GLN A 169 6.55 -23.73 -14.94
N GLU A 170 5.46 -23.14 -14.42
CA GLU A 170 4.11 -23.71 -14.21
C GLU A 170 3.42 -23.15 -12.94
N SER A 171 2.34 -22.40 -13.18
CA SER A 171 1.13 -22.11 -12.35
C SER A 171 1.26 -21.80 -10.85
N PHE A 172 0.61 -20.69 -10.42
CA PHE A 172 0.38 -20.27 -9.02
C PHE A 172 0.02 -21.41 -8.05
N SER A 173 -0.73 -22.42 -8.51
CA SER A 173 -1.18 -23.56 -7.71
C SER A 173 -0.07 -24.54 -7.29
N ARG A 174 1.14 -24.43 -7.85
CA ARG A 174 2.26 -25.34 -7.56
C ARG A 174 3.26 -24.80 -6.54
N LEU A 175 3.14 -23.52 -6.17
CA LEU A 175 3.94 -22.92 -5.11
C LEU A 175 3.36 -23.28 -3.74
N LYS A 176 3.81 -24.41 -3.17
CA LYS A 176 3.32 -24.92 -1.88
C LYS A 176 3.45 -23.93 -0.73
N ASP A 177 4.38 -22.99 -0.84
CA ASP A 177 4.69 -22.00 0.20
C ASP A 177 4.05 -20.62 -0.07
N LEU A 178 3.43 -20.42 -1.25
CA LEU A 178 2.74 -19.17 -1.57
C LEU A 178 1.30 -19.23 -1.08
N ARG A 179 0.88 -18.20 -0.35
CA ARG A 179 -0.51 -17.94 0.03
C ARG A 179 -0.87 -16.52 -0.37
N VAL A 180 -2.01 -16.35 -1.00
CA VAL A 180 -2.54 -15.05 -1.39
C VAL A 180 -3.94 -14.93 -0.81
N LEU A 181 -4.17 -13.87 -0.05
CA LEU A 181 -5.49 -13.47 0.43
C LEU A 181 -5.88 -12.17 -0.24
N ARG A 182 -6.96 -12.19 -1.00
CA ARG A 182 -7.56 -11.00 -1.62
C ARG A 182 -8.74 -10.57 -0.78
N ILE A 183 -8.66 -9.37 -0.22
CA ILE A 183 -9.81 -8.76 0.44
C ILE A 183 -10.57 -8.00 -0.65
N LYS A 184 -11.87 -8.23 -0.75
CA LYS A 184 -12.77 -7.54 -1.68
C LYS A 184 -13.87 -6.85 -0.88
N ASN A 185 -14.11 -5.58 -1.14
CA ASN A 185 -15.28 -4.88 -0.62
C ASN A 185 -16.42 -5.02 -1.64
N GLU A 186 -17.61 -5.40 -1.21
CA GLU A 186 -18.75 -5.77 -2.08
C GLU A 186 -19.08 -4.70 -3.13
N PHE A 187 -18.93 -3.41 -2.79
CA PHE A 187 -19.28 -2.27 -3.66
C PHE A 187 -18.08 -1.65 -4.37
N ASP A 188 -16.90 -2.21 -4.17
CA ASP A 188 -15.71 -1.82 -4.92
C ASP A 188 -15.67 -2.59 -6.24
N ILE A 189 -15.72 -1.85 -7.33
CA ILE A 189 -15.69 -2.41 -8.69
C ILE A 189 -14.27 -2.52 -9.24
N VAL A 190 -13.26 -1.92 -8.61
CA VAL A 190 -11.87 -1.99 -9.10
C VAL A 190 -11.37 -3.44 -9.20
N PRO A 191 -11.66 -4.35 -8.25
CA PRO A 191 -11.32 -5.77 -8.40
C PRO A 191 -11.98 -6.46 -9.59
N THR A 192 -13.03 -5.90 -10.18
CA THR A 192 -13.71 -6.44 -11.38
C THR A 192 -13.09 -5.95 -12.69
N LEU A 193 -12.07 -5.08 -12.61
CA LEU A 193 -11.38 -4.53 -13.76
C LEU A 193 -10.07 -5.28 -14.07
N PRO A 194 -9.69 -5.39 -15.35
CA PRO A 194 -10.50 -5.02 -16.52
C PRO A 194 -11.66 -6.01 -16.71
N PRO A 195 -12.80 -5.56 -17.26
CA PRO A 195 -13.96 -6.42 -17.48
C PRO A 195 -13.57 -7.60 -18.38
N SER A 196 -14.11 -8.78 -18.11
CA SER A 196 -13.85 -9.97 -18.92
C SER A 196 -14.32 -9.75 -20.36
N LEU A 197 -13.37 -9.55 -21.28
CA LEU A 197 -13.65 -9.41 -22.70
C LEU A 197 -13.51 -10.76 -23.40
N PRO A 198 -14.29 -11.05 -24.45
CA PRO A 198 -14.08 -12.24 -25.27
C PRO A 198 -12.64 -12.25 -25.79
N LEU A 199 -11.88 -13.32 -25.51
CA LEU A 199 -10.46 -13.53 -25.85
C LEU A 199 -9.41 -12.90 -24.90
N LEU A 200 -9.81 -12.10 -23.90
CA LEU A 200 -8.94 -11.57 -22.85
C LEU A 200 -9.47 -11.95 -21.45
N ASN A 201 -9.02 -13.09 -20.92
CA ASN A 201 -9.44 -13.55 -19.59
C ASN A 201 -8.38 -13.24 -18.53
N TYR A 202 -8.65 -12.22 -17.70
CA TYR A 202 -7.97 -12.04 -16.43
C TYR A 202 -8.52 -13.05 -15.42
N THR A 203 -7.62 -13.72 -14.70
CA THR A 203 -8.00 -14.69 -13.67
C THR A 203 -7.44 -14.24 -12.33
N HIS A 204 -8.30 -14.21 -11.32
CA HIS A 204 -7.86 -13.95 -9.95
C HIS A 204 -7.13 -15.15 -9.35
N VAL A 205 -6.23 -14.87 -8.41
CA VAL A 205 -5.40 -15.87 -7.73
C VAL A 205 -5.53 -15.72 -6.21
N GLY A 206 -5.45 -16.83 -5.48
CA GLY A 206 -5.59 -16.84 -4.02
C GLY A 206 -7.03 -16.91 -3.53
N GLU A 207 -7.15 -16.98 -2.20
CA GLU A 207 -8.43 -17.00 -1.49
C GLU A 207 -9.03 -15.59 -1.42
N GLU A 208 -10.36 -15.50 -1.43
CA GLU A 208 -11.08 -14.23 -1.33
C GLU A 208 -11.77 -14.09 0.02
N LEU A 209 -11.53 -12.96 0.70
CA LEU A 209 -12.31 -12.53 1.85
C LEU A 209 -13.21 -11.37 1.41
N LEU A 210 -14.50 -11.65 1.30
CA LEU A 210 -15.51 -10.64 1.01
C LEU A 210 -15.90 -9.88 2.28
N VAL A 211 -15.88 -8.55 2.20
CA VAL A 211 -16.35 -7.64 3.25
C VAL A 211 -17.43 -6.72 2.68
N ASP A 212 -18.38 -6.31 3.53
CA ASP A 212 -19.37 -5.30 3.18
C ASP A 212 -19.35 -4.19 4.22
N ALA A 213 -18.54 -3.16 3.94
CA ALA A 213 -18.36 -2.04 4.85
C ALA A 213 -19.67 -1.24 5.06
N ARG A 214 -20.63 -1.28 4.12
CA ARG A 214 -21.89 -0.52 4.20
C ARG A 214 -22.81 -1.01 5.31
N LYS A 215 -22.60 -2.23 5.79
CA LYS A 215 -23.30 -2.76 6.97
C LYS A 215 -22.92 -2.02 8.25
N SER A 216 -21.82 -1.27 8.24
CA SER A 216 -21.41 -0.43 9.35
C SER A 216 -22.47 0.63 9.67
N PRO A 217 -22.95 0.72 10.92
CA PRO A 217 -23.90 1.75 11.33
C PRO A 217 -23.28 3.15 11.36
N ASN A 218 -21.95 3.26 11.25
CA ASN A 218 -21.22 4.54 11.31
C ASN A 218 -21.07 5.23 9.95
N LEU A 219 -21.26 4.50 8.84
CA LEU A 219 -21.10 5.06 7.50
C LEU A 219 -22.37 5.79 7.03
N LYS A 220 -22.17 6.81 6.20
CA LYS A 220 -23.24 7.49 5.46
C LYS A 220 -23.89 6.51 4.47
N THR A 221 -25.23 6.51 4.43
CA THR A 221 -26.03 5.61 3.57
C THR A 221 -26.60 6.30 2.32
N HIS A 222 -26.58 7.64 2.28
CA HIS A 222 -27.19 8.45 1.23
C HIS A 222 -26.16 9.39 0.61
N ILE A 223 -25.22 8.82 -0.14
CA ILE A 223 -24.25 9.57 -0.94
C ILE A 223 -24.54 9.26 -2.42
N ASP A 224 -24.19 10.17 -3.34
CA ASP A 224 -24.28 9.91 -4.77
C ASP A 224 -23.43 8.69 -5.21
N LEU A 225 -23.83 8.06 -6.31
CA LEU A 225 -23.25 6.81 -6.79
C LEU A 225 -21.73 6.90 -7.01
N THR A 226 -21.25 8.01 -7.58
CA THR A 226 -19.84 8.20 -7.89
C THR A 226 -19.01 8.25 -6.61
N LYS A 227 -19.45 9.01 -5.60
CA LYS A 227 -18.79 9.05 -4.30
C LYS A 227 -18.84 7.71 -3.58
N ASN A 228 -19.95 6.96 -3.67
CA ASN A 228 -20.03 5.63 -3.08
C ASN A 228 -18.97 4.68 -3.65
N LEU A 229 -18.71 4.72 -4.96
CA LEU A 229 -17.67 3.90 -5.58
C LEU A 229 -16.26 4.31 -5.10
N MET A 230 -15.99 5.60 -4.99
CA MET A 230 -14.71 6.11 -4.48
C MET A 230 -14.48 5.72 -3.01
N ILE A 231 -15.53 5.84 -2.18
CA ILE A 231 -15.49 5.44 -0.78
C ILE A 231 -15.28 3.94 -0.66
N ALA A 232 -16.05 3.13 -1.41
CA ALA A 232 -15.93 1.68 -1.36
C ALA A 232 -14.53 1.17 -1.71
N HIS A 233 -13.81 1.88 -2.60
CA HIS A 233 -12.45 1.54 -3.01
C HIS A 233 -11.37 2.02 -2.03
N GLN A 234 -11.67 2.78 -0.98
CA GLN A 234 -10.62 3.38 -0.15
C GLN A 234 -10.11 2.41 0.92
N LEU A 235 -8.79 2.40 1.17
CA LEU A 235 -8.15 1.41 2.06
C LEU A 235 -8.67 1.41 3.50
N GLU A 236 -8.93 2.56 4.11
CA GLU A 236 -9.46 2.64 5.47
C GLU A 236 -10.90 2.11 5.56
N ILE A 237 -11.68 2.18 4.46
CA ILE A 237 -13.00 1.54 4.34
C ILE A 237 -12.85 0.02 4.31
N TYR A 238 -11.85 -0.50 3.58
CA TYR A 238 -11.50 -1.93 3.60
C TYR A 238 -11.11 -2.39 5.01
N LEU A 239 -10.20 -1.66 5.67
CA LEU A 239 -9.74 -2.01 7.02
C LEU A 239 -10.86 -1.89 8.07
N HIS A 240 -11.76 -0.91 7.93
CA HIS A 240 -12.98 -0.82 8.73
C HIS A 240 -13.91 -2.02 8.49
N GLY A 241 -14.10 -2.39 7.23
CA GLY A 241 -14.84 -3.59 6.82
C GLY A 241 -14.31 -4.86 7.49
N VAL A 242 -12.99 -5.08 7.41
CA VAL A 242 -12.31 -6.23 8.04
C VAL A 242 -12.45 -6.23 9.55
N ALA A 243 -12.35 -5.05 10.19
CA ALA A 243 -12.45 -4.93 11.64
C ALA A 243 -13.84 -5.29 12.19
N GLY A 244 -14.89 -5.18 11.37
CA GLY A 244 -16.28 -5.39 11.81
C GLY A 244 -17.11 -6.46 11.10
N THR A 245 -16.57 -7.09 10.07
CA THR A 245 -17.30 -8.09 9.29
C THR A 245 -17.54 -9.38 10.10
N HIS A 246 -18.77 -9.90 10.02
CA HIS A 246 -19.15 -11.22 10.54
C HIS A 246 -19.67 -12.13 9.41
N GLY A 247 -19.16 -11.91 8.20
CA GLY A 247 -19.61 -12.60 6.99
C GLY A 247 -20.91 -12.04 6.42
N ASP A 248 -21.40 -12.68 5.36
CA ASP A 248 -22.53 -12.17 4.58
C ASP A 248 -23.85 -12.12 5.38
N LYS A 249 -24.06 -13.07 6.28
CA LYS A 249 -25.27 -13.11 7.13
C LYS A 249 -25.10 -12.48 8.50
N GLY A 250 -23.88 -12.06 8.84
CA GLY A 250 -23.57 -11.47 10.14
C GLY A 250 -23.87 -9.98 10.19
N GLU A 251 -24.16 -9.50 11.39
CA GLU A 251 -24.24 -8.08 11.69
C GLU A 251 -22.85 -7.45 11.68
N PHE A 252 -22.78 -6.15 11.39
CA PHE A 252 -21.51 -5.43 11.50
C PHE A 252 -21.24 -5.06 12.95
N LYS A 253 -20.11 -5.50 13.48
CA LYS A 253 -19.68 -5.21 14.85
C LYS A 253 -18.16 -5.26 14.92
N LEU A 254 -17.54 -4.19 15.41
CA LEU A 254 -16.09 -4.14 15.56
C LEU A 254 -15.62 -5.19 16.60
N GLU A 255 -14.73 -6.09 16.19
CA GLU A 255 -14.09 -7.09 17.07
C GLU A 255 -12.69 -6.65 17.53
N VAL A 256 -12.16 -5.59 16.93
CA VAL A 256 -10.91 -4.95 17.34
C VAL A 256 -11.17 -3.49 17.70
N ASN A 257 -10.37 -2.95 18.63
CA ASN A 257 -10.43 -1.54 19.00
C ASN A 257 -9.77 -0.67 17.92
N ARG A 258 -10.41 -0.57 16.76
CA ARG A 258 -10.01 0.26 15.64
C ARG A 258 -10.79 1.56 15.69
N ASP A 259 -10.08 2.68 15.75
CA ASP A 259 -10.71 4.00 15.76
C ASP A 259 -11.43 4.26 14.44
N ILE A 260 -12.72 4.57 14.53
CA ILE A 260 -13.57 4.81 13.37
C ILE A 260 -13.18 6.09 12.62
N SER A 261 -12.54 7.06 13.28
CA SER A 261 -12.14 8.33 12.67
C SER A 261 -11.16 8.16 11.50
N LEU A 262 -10.41 7.05 11.47
CA LEU A 262 -9.52 6.68 10.37
C LEU A 262 -10.26 6.56 9.03
N VAL A 263 -11.56 6.27 9.03
CA VAL A 263 -12.37 6.21 7.81
C VAL A 263 -12.39 7.54 7.06
N ASN A 264 -12.41 8.67 7.78
CA ASN A 264 -12.47 10.01 7.19
C ASN A 264 -11.09 10.60 6.85
N ILE A 265 -10.03 9.80 6.87
CA ILE A 265 -8.67 10.31 6.67
C ILE A 265 -8.50 11.04 5.31
N TYR A 266 -9.16 10.52 4.26
CA TYR A 266 -9.19 11.07 2.89
C TYR A 266 -10.61 11.14 2.31
N LEU A 267 -11.63 11.01 3.15
CA LEU A 267 -13.01 10.89 2.72
C LEU A 267 -13.94 11.63 3.67
N ASP A 268 -15.16 11.83 3.18
CA ASP A 268 -16.32 12.19 3.98
C ASP A 268 -17.32 11.03 4.03
N ALA A 269 -16.94 9.93 4.70
CA ALA A 269 -17.70 8.67 4.67
C ALA A 269 -18.46 8.36 5.97
N LEU A 270 -18.03 8.93 7.10
CA LEU A 270 -18.72 8.80 8.40
C LEU A 270 -19.94 9.72 8.49
N LYS A 271 -20.94 9.31 9.25
CA LYS A 271 -22.12 10.15 9.54
C LYS A 271 -21.72 11.41 10.33
N ASP A 272 -22.35 12.54 10.00
CA ASP A 272 -22.01 13.85 10.57
C ASP A 272 -22.23 13.92 12.10
N GLU A 273 -23.16 13.13 12.63
CA GLU A 273 -23.42 12.99 14.07
C GLU A 273 -22.22 12.48 14.87
N LEU A 274 -21.24 11.84 14.22
CA LEU A 274 -19.99 11.38 14.84
C LEU A 274 -18.96 12.51 15.02
N GLN A 275 -19.21 13.70 14.44
CA GLN A 275 -18.35 14.89 14.57
C GLN A 275 -16.88 14.67 14.19
N VAL A 276 -16.61 13.75 13.25
CA VAL A 276 -15.28 13.54 12.68
C VAL A 276 -15.13 14.37 11.40
N PRO A 277 -14.18 15.33 11.33
CA PRO A 277 -13.96 16.11 10.13
C PRO A 277 -13.65 15.22 8.92
N ALA A 278 -14.18 15.57 7.75
CA ALA A 278 -13.82 14.92 6.50
C ALA A 278 -12.39 15.27 6.08
N GLU A 279 -11.73 14.34 5.37
CA GLU A 279 -10.41 14.54 4.74
C GLU A 279 -9.37 15.15 5.70
N TRP A 280 -9.39 14.70 6.96
CA TRP A 280 -8.69 15.39 8.03
C TRP A 280 -7.16 15.24 7.95
N TRP A 281 -6.64 14.28 7.18
CA TRP A 281 -5.20 14.10 7.05
C TRP A 281 -4.59 15.19 6.16
N ILE A 282 -3.92 16.13 6.81
CA ILE A 282 -3.18 17.19 6.16
C ILE A 282 -1.90 17.47 6.94
N GLU A 283 -0.79 17.65 6.22
CA GLU A 283 0.45 18.11 6.84
C GLU A 283 0.23 19.51 7.41
N LYS A 284 0.74 19.76 8.61
CA LYS A 284 0.59 21.06 9.27
C LYS A 284 1.11 22.16 8.35
N ASN A 285 0.30 23.19 8.12
CA ASN A 285 0.62 24.29 7.19
C ASN A 285 1.04 23.83 5.77
N LYS A 286 0.59 22.63 5.34
CA LYS A 286 1.02 21.97 4.09
C LYS A 286 2.55 21.78 3.97
N GLY A 287 3.24 21.63 5.10
CA GLY A 287 4.70 21.49 5.14
C GLY A 287 5.48 22.82 5.10
N MET A 288 4.80 23.96 5.15
CA MET A 288 5.48 25.25 5.32
C MET A 288 5.94 25.39 6.77
N VAL A 289 7.22 25.73 6.98
CA VAL A 289 7.84 25.89 8.30
C VAL A 289 8.47 27.26 8.43
N GLN A 290 8.12 27.97 9.50
CA GLN A 290 8.71 29.27 9.83
C GLN A 290 10.13 29.08 10.36
N GLN A 291 11.07 29.84 9.83
CA GLN A 291 12.47 29.88 10.26
C GLN A 291 12.67 30.93 11.36
N ASP A 292 13.82 30.87 12.03
CA ASP A 292 14.17 31.78 13.14
C ASP A 292 14.22 33.27 12.73
N ASP A 293 14.48 33.55 11.45
CA ASP A 293 14.47 34.91 10.88
C ASP A 293 13.06 35.40 10.48
N GLY A 294 12.04 34.58 10.73
CA GLY A 294 10.63 34.85 10.40
C GLY A 294 10.22 34.50 8.97
N SER A 295 11.16 34.10 8.11
CA SER A 295 10.86 33.60 6.76
C SER A 295 10.15 32.24 6.80
N TRP A 296 9.52 31.85 5.70
CA TRP A 296 8.83 30.57 5.57
C TRP A 296 9.40 29.79 4.39
N ILE A 297 9.71 28.52 4.64
CA ILE A 297 10.18 27.60 3.59
C ILE A 297 9.26 26.39 3.52
N LEU A 298 9.21 25.75 2.36
CA LEU A 298 8.60 24.44 2.21
C LEU A 298 9.60 23.38 2.68
N ASP A 299 9.32 22.74 3.82
CA ASP A 299 10.12 21.68 4.42
C ASP A 299 9.24 20.43 4.59
N ASP A 300 9.05 19.73 3.48
CA ASP A 300 8.03 18.71 3.32
C ASP A 300 8.59 17.32 2.97
N HIS A 301 9.89 17.14 3.25
CA HIS A 301 10.65 15.90 3.06
C HIS A 301 11.78 15.78 4.10
N GLU A 302 11.73 14.72 4.89
CA GLU A 302 12.83 14.29 5.74
C GLU A 302 13.81 13.42 4.93
N PRO A 303 15.11 13.78 4.88
CA PRO A 303 16.09 13.00 4.15
C PRO A 303 16.35 11.66 4.84
N ASP A 304 16.51 10.60 4.05
CA ASP A 304 17.03 9.34 4.57
C ASP A 304 18.53 9.49 4.85
N ILE A 305 18.92 9.53 6.12
CA ILE A 305 20.33 9.54 6.51
C ILE A 305 20.88 8.11 6.32
N PRO A 306 21.92 7.90 5.50
CA PRO A 306 22.58 6.60 5.44
C PRO A 306 23.12 6.24 6.83
N PRO A 307 23.00 4.97 7.29
CA PRO A 307 23.49 4.53 8.61
C PRO A 307 24.99 4.75 8.87
N THR A 308 25.75 5.25 7.89
CA THR A 308 27.18 5.53 7.97
C THR A 308 27.53 6.96 8.41
N LEU A 309 26.55 7.81 8.75
CA LEU A 309 26.79 9.18 9.24
C LEU A 309 26.38 9.40 10.70
N LEU A 310 25.97 8.33 11.41
CA LEU A 310 25.79 8.33 12.85
C LEU A 310 26.95 7.52 13.45
N THR A 311 27.84 8.23 14.14
CA THR A 311 29.14 7.86 14.75
C THR A 311 30.37 7.90 13.85
#